data_AF-A0A9E1AU31-F1
#
_entry.id   AF-A0A9E1AU31-F1
#
_cell.length_a   1.000
_cell.length_b   1.000
_cell.length_c   1.000
_cell.angle_alpha   90.00
_cell.angle_beta   90.00
_cell.angle_gamma   90.00
#
_symmetry.space_group_name_H-M   'P 1'
#
loop_
_entity.id
_entity.type
_entity.pdbx_description
1 polymer ?
#
loop_
_entity_poly.entity_id
_entity_poly.type
_entity_poly.pdbx_seq_one_letter_code
_entity_poly.pdbx_strand_id
1 'polypeptide(L)'
;MKKILSALIAGILCLTIAVGLTSCGGADKQPLLESYNNAADAFNELADLVNENSEYVDDSMIDVFNEMSDLLATYKEKAESDEELSQEQIDKMINWLDNDLTNYCNTAKAQIQTALESMTDEK
;
A
#
# COMPACT_ATOMS: atom_id res chain seq x y z
N MET A 1 -17.50 -10.79 -5.54
CA MET A 1 -16.77 -9.49 -5.45
C MET A 1 -15.50 -9.48 -6.32
N LYS A 2 -15.52 -10.04 -7.54
CA LYS A 2 -14.32 -10.13 -8.41
C LYS A 2 -13.95 -8.83 -9.14
N LYS A 3 -14.89 -7.88 -9.24
CA LYS A 3 -14.75 -6.70 -10.11
C LYS A 3 -14.03 -5.51 -9.44
N ILE A 4 -13.98 -5.48 -8.12
CA ILE A 4 -13.36 -4.38 -7.36
C ILE A 4 -11.84 -4.60 -7.19
N LEU A 5 -11.37 -5.85 -7.07
CA LEU A 5 -9.94 -6.17 -7.04
C LEU A 5 -9.23 -5.78 -8.35
N SER A 6 -9.86 -5.99 -9.51
CA SER A 6 -9.26 -5.62 -10.81
C SER A 6 -9.08 -4.12 -11.03
N ALA A 7 -9.69 -3.25 -10.22
CA ALA A 7 -9.55 -1.81 -10.37
C ALA A 7 -8.27 -1.24 -9.70
N LEU A 8 -7.75 -1.92 -8.67
CA LEU A 8 -6.55 -1.47 -7.93
C LEU A 8 -5.24 -1.68 -8.71
N ILE A 9 -5.22 -2.67 -9.60
CA ILE A 9 -4.02 -3.12 -10.33
C ILE A 9 -3.56 -2.10 -11.42
N ALA A 10 -4.41 -1.16 -11.82
CA ALA A 10 -4.13 -0.28 -12.96
C ALA A 10 -3.25 0.96 -12.67
N GLY A 11 -2.89 1.23 -11.40
CA GLY A 11 -2.28 2.52 -11.00
C GLY A 11 -0.75 2.61 -11.05
N ILE A 12 -0.04 1.49 -11.18
CA ILE A 12 1.39 1.41 -10.79
C ILE A 12 2.38 1.99 -11.83
N LEU A 13 1.97 2.21 -13.09
CA LEU A 13 2.93 2.19 -14.20
C LEU A 13 3.52 3.53 -14.72
N CYS A 14 3.27 4.69 -14.12
CA CYS A 14 3.69 5.96 -14.75
C CYS A 14 4.33 7.00 -13.81
N LEU A 15 5.40 6.61 -13.09
CA LEU A 15 6.18 7.54 -12.25
C LEU A 15 7.49 8.04 -12.92
N THR A 16 7.55 8.08 -14.26
CA THR A 16 8.78 8.41 -15.02
C THR A 16 8.76 9.70 -15.84
N ILE A 17 7.80 10.60 -15.68
CA ILE A 17 7.82 11.86 -16.47
C ILE A 17 7.48 13.08 -15.60
N ALA A 18 8.50 13.86 -15.25
CA ALA A 18 8.58 15.29 -15.53
C ALA A 18 9.87 15.89 -14.94
N VAL A 19 10.92 15.94 -15.77
CA VAL A 19 12.07 16.83 -15.55
C VAL A 19 11.57 18.26 -15.82
N GLY A 20 11.35 19.03 -14.76
CA GLY A 20 10.84 20.40 -14.86
C GLY A 20 11.47 21.32 -13.82
N LEU A 21 12.55 21.98 -14.22
CA LEU A 21 13.05 23.29 -13.75
C LEU A 21 12.43 23.84 -12.45
N THR A 22 13.16 23.81 -11.32
CA THR A 22 13.63 25.00 -10.55
C THR A 22 13.96 24.70 -9.08
N SER A 23 14.92 25.48 -8.58
CA SER A 23 15.46 25.60 -7.21
C SER A 23 16.40 24.49 -6.73
N CYS A 24 17.49 24.92 -6.09
CA CYS A 24 18.56 24.08 -5.59
C CYS A 24 18.07 23.37 -4.33
N GLY A 25 17.86 22.04 -4.41
CA GLY A 25 17.35 21.18 -3.33
C GLY A 25 15.94 20.67 -3.63
N GLY A 26 15.80 19.35 -3.76
CA GLY A 26 14.52 18.66 -3.94
C GLY A 26 13.45 18.99 -2.89
N ALA A 27 12.21 18.57 -3.13
CA ALA A 27 11.10 18.82 -2.21
C ALA A 27 11.31 18.12 -0.85
N ASP A 28 10.70 18.67 0.21
CA ASP A 28 10.76 18.10 1.55
C ASP A 28 10.06 16.74 1.61
N LYS A 29 10.81 15.69 1.97
CA LYS A 29 10.33 14.31 2.06
C LYS A 29 9.74 13.94 3.42
N GLN A 30 9.79 14.82 4.43
CA GLN A 30 9.22 14.52 5.75
C GLN A 30 7.75 14.06 5.69
N PRO A 31 6.85 14.71 4.92
CA PRO A 31 5.45 14.26 4.82
C PRO A 31 5.32 12.85 4.24
N LEU A 32 6.19 12.47 3.30
CA LEU A 32 6.21 11.12 2.73
C LEU A 32 6.63 10.07 3.78
N LEU A 33 7.63 10.37 4.61
CA LEU A 33 8.05 9.50 5.70
C LEU A 33 6.95 9.33 6.75
N GLU A 34 6.23 10.39 7.08
CA GLU A 34 5.09 10.35 8.01
C GLU A 34 3.96 9.46 7.49
N SER A 35 3.52 9.66 6.24
CA SER A 35 2.52 8.80 5.60
C SER A 35 3.00 7.35 5.47
N TYR A 36 4.29 7.13 5.17
CA TYR A 36 4.87 5.79 5.11
C TYR A 36 4.75 5.07 6.45
N ASN A 37 5.14 5.71 7.55
CA ASN A 37 5.10 5.09 8.88
C ASN A 37 3.67 4.70 9.26
N ASN A 38 2.70 5.59 9.03
CA ASN A 38 1.28 5.31 9.32
C ASN A 38 0.76 4.13 8.48
N ALA A 39 1.08 4.11 7.19
CA ALA A 39 0.63 3.05 6.29
C ALA A 39 1.32 1.72 6.57
N ALA A 40 2.60 1.75 6.96
CA ALA A 40 3.36 0.56 7.34
C ALA A 40 2.78 -0.12 8.59
N ASP A 41 2.34 0.65 9.59
CA ASP A 41 1.66 0.09 10.76
C ASP A 41 0.37 -0.66 10.37
N ALA A 42 -0.48 -0.02 9.54
CA ALA A 42 -1.71 -0.66 9.04
C ALA A 42 -1.43 -1.91 8.20
N PHE A 43 -0.36 -1.88 7.39
CA PHE A 43 0.05 -3.01 6.57
C PHE A 43 0.61 -4.16 7.40
N ASN A 44 1.39 -3.87 8.45
CA ASN A 44 1.90 -4.87 9.39
C ASN A 44 0.76 -5.57 10.14
N GLU A 45 -0.26 -4.82 10.58
CA GLU A 45 -1.47 -5.43 11.17
C GLU A 45 -2.15 -6.42 10.21
N LEU A 46 -2.24 -6.06 8.92
CA LEU A 46 -2.79 -6.97 7.92
C LEU A 46 -1.87 -8.19 7.73
N ALA A 47 -0.55 -7.99 7.70
CA ALA A 47 0.42 -9.08 7.57
C ALA A 47 0.26 -10.12 8.68
N ASP A 48 0.10 -9.66 9.92
CA ASP A 48 -0.15 -10.54 11.07
C ASP A 48 -1.44 -11.34 10.89
N LEU A 49 -2.54 -10.69 10.47
CA LEU A 49 -3.80 -11.37 10.20
C LEU A 49 -3.69 -12.40 9.07
N VAL A 50 -3.00 -12.07 7.97
CA VAL A 50 -2.78 -12.99 6.85
C VAL A 50 -1.94 -14.18 7.30
N ASN A 51 -0.89 -13.96 8.10
CA ASN A 51 -0.03 -15.04 8.59
C ASN A 51 -0.78 -15.97 9.55
N GLU A 52 -1.54 -15.41 10.50
CA GLU A 52 -2.33 -16.17 11.47
C GLU A 52 -3.46 -16.98 10.82
N ASN A 53 -4.01 -16.49 9.71
CA ASN A 53 -5.19 -17.06 9.05
C ASN A 53 -4.87 -17.57 7.64
N SER A 54 -3.60 -17.89 7.36
CA SER A 54 -3.11 -18.21 6.01
C SER A 54 -3.85 -19.38 5.33
N GLU A 55 -4.43 -20.30 6.10
CA GLU A 55 -5.26 -21.40 5.58
C GLU A 55 -6.62 -20.95 5.02
N TYR A 56 -7.07 -19.73 5.37
CA TYR A 56 -8.34 -19.13 4.95
C TYR A 56 -8.18 -17.97 3.98
N VAL A 57 -6.94 -17.54 3.73
CA VAL A 57 -6.61 -16.49 2.77
C VAL A 57 -6.40 -17.13 1.41
N ASP A 58 -7.07 -16.60 0.39
CA ASP A 58 -6.90 -17.09 -0.98
C ASP A 58 -5.59 -16.59 -1.62
N ASP A 59 -5.05 -17.36 -2.56
CA ASP A 59 -3.80 -17.03 -3.27
C ASP A 59 -3.86 -15.65 -3.93
N SER A 60 -5.03 -15.19 -4.39
CA SER A 60 -5.17 -13.89 -5.04
C SER A 60 -5.04 -12.72 -4.07
N MET A 61 -5.46 -12.90 -2.82
CA MET A 61 -5.21 -11.94 -1.75
C MET A 61 -3.73 -11.90 -1.38
N ILE A 62 -3.04 -13.06 -1.37
CA ILE A 62 -1.60 -13.13 -1.12
C ILE A 62 -0.81 -12.45 -2.24
N ASP A 63 -1.19 -12.66 -3.51
CA ASP A 63 -0.53 -12.01 -4.65
C ASP A 63 -0.63 -10.48 -4.53
N VAL A 64 -1.82 -9.95 -4.25
CA VAL A 64 -2.02 -8.51 -4.06
C VAL A 64 -1.30 -8.01 -2.81
N PHE A 65 -1.28 -8.78 -1.72
CA PHE A 65 -0.53 -8.44 -0.52
C PHE A 65 0.96 -8.24 -0.84
N ASN A 66 1.55 -9.16 -1.61
CA ASN A 66 2.96 -9.08 -2.01
C ASN A 66 3.21 -7.87 -2.94
N GLU A 67 2.33 -7.62 -3.91
CA GLU A 67 2.43 -6.43 -4.77
C GLU A 67 2.40 -5.12 -3.97
N MET A 68 1.53 -5.03 -2.96
CA MET A 68 1.45 -3.86 -2.08
C MET A 68 2.68 -3.75 -1.18
N SER A 69 3.22 -4.87 -0.71
CA SER A 69 4.45 -4.91 0.10
C SER A 69 5.66 -4.39 -0.68
N ASP A 70 5.82 -4.83 -1.93
CA ASP A 70 6.91 -4.41 -2.80
C ASP A 70 6.85 -2.89 -3.09
N LEU A 71 5.65 -2.37 -3.34
CA LEU A 71 5.46 -0.93 -3.60
C LEU A 71 5.66 -0.09 -2.33
N LEU A 72 5.19 -0.56 -1.18
CA LEU A 72 5.44 0.07 0.11
C LEU A 72 6.96 0.16 0.41
N ALA A 73 7.70 -0.93 0.16
CA ALA A 73 9.15 -0.94 0.30
C ALA A 73 9.85 0.03 -0.67
N THR A 74 9.37 0.11 -1.91
CA THR A 74 9.87 1.07 -2.90
C THR A 74 9.68 2.52 -2.42
N TYR A 75 8.53 2.84 -1.82
CA TYR A 75 8.26 4.19 -1.31
C TYR A 75 9.11 4.52 -0.08
N LYS A 76 9.42 3.54 0.77
CA LYS A 76 10.39 3.71 1.85
C LYS A 76 11.76 4.12 1.31
N GLU A 77 12.28 3.36 0.34
CA GLU A 77 13.58 3.62 -0.27
C GLU A 77 13.62 5.03 -0.89
N LYS A 78 12.54 5.44 -1.56
CA LYS A 78 12.43 6.79 -2.12
C LYS A 78 12.36 7.88 -1.06
N ALA A 79 11.70 7.63 0.06
CA ALA A 79 11.60 8.57 1.17
C ALA A 79 12.94 8.75 1.91
N GLU A 80 13.72 7.67 2.04
CA GLU A 80 15.00 7.64 2.78
C GLU A 80 16.24 7.96 1.91
N SER A 81 16.15 7.82 0.59
CA SER A 81 17.29 8.07 -0.31
C SER A 81 17.59 9.56 -0.52
N ASP A 82 18.80 9.84 -1.03
CA ASP A 82 19.21 11.18 -1.48
C ASP A 82 18.62 11.57 -2.86
N GLU A 83 17.80 10.70 -3.49
CA GLU A 83 17.14 10.99 -4.77
C GLU A 83 16.25 12.24 -4.64
N GLU A 84 16.46 13.29 -5.42
CA GLU A 84 15.54 14.43 -5.40
C GLU A 84 14.18 14.04 -5.98
N LEU A 85 13.12 14.25 -5.20
CA LEU A 85 11.73 14.07 -5.64
C LEU A 85 11.09 15.44 -5.87
N SER A 86 10.26 15.54 -6.91
CA SER A 86 9.36 16.68 -7.07
C SER A 86 8.20 16.59 -6.07
N GLN A 87 7.58 17.73 -5.75
CA GLN A 87 6.39 17.76 -4.90
C GLN A 87 5.27 16.88 -5.48
N GLU A 88 5.09 16.86 -6.81
CA GLU A 88 4.08 16.02 -7.46
C GLU A 88 4.36 14.52 -7.26
N GLN A 89 5.64 14.11 -7.25
CA GLN A 89 6.00 12.72 -6.97
C GLN A 89 5.70 12.36 -5.51
N ILE A 90 6.04 13.25 -4.58
CA ILE A 90 5.75 13.09 -3.15
C ILE A 90 4.24 12.98 -2.92
N ASP A 91 3.44 13.88 -3.49
CA ASP A 91 1.98 13.90 -3.33
C ASP A 91 1.33 12.63 -3.88
N LYS A 92 1.82 12.08 -5.00
CA LYS A 92 1.34 10.81 -5.56
C LYS A 92 1.64 9.63 -4.63
N MET A 93 2.84 9.58 -4.07
CA MET A 93 3.22 8.52 -3.13
C MET A 93 2.40 8.59 -1.84
N ILE A 94 2.24 9.80 -1.28
CA ILE A 94 1.38 10.05 -0.12
C ILE A 94 -0.05 9.63 -0.41
N ASN A 95 -0.63 10.02 -1.56
CA ASN A 95 -1.99 9.64 -1.91
C ASN A 95 -2.18 8.12 -1.95
N TRP A 96 -1.20 7.39 -2.51
CA TRP A 96 -1.26 5.93 -2.55
C TRP A 96 -1.15 5.31 -1.14
N LEU A 97 -0.26 5.82 -0.27
CA LEU A 97 -0.12 5.34 1.11
C LEU A 97 -1.40 5.59 1.93
N ASP A 98 -1.88 6.82 1.91
CA ASP A 98 -2.99 7.28 2.72
C ASP A 98 -4.34 6.75 2.23
N ASN A 99 -4.49 6.49 0.92
CA ASN A 99 -5.76 6.06 0.35
C ASN A 99 -5.70 4.63 -0.16
N ASP A 100 -4.88 4.34 -1.17
CA ASP A 100 -4.95 3.05 -1.88
C ASP A 100 -4.53 1.89 -0.97
N LEU A 101 -3.39 2.00 -0.30
CA LEU A 101 -2.88 1.00 0.63
C LEU A 101 -3.77 0.87 1.87
N THR A 102 -4.16 2.00 2.46
CA THR A 102 -5.04 2.01 3.64
C THR A 102 -6.41 1.40 3.33
N ASN A 103 -7.01 1.70 2.16
CA ASN A 103 -8.27 1.09 1.72
C ASN A 103 -8.13 -0.41 1.47
N TYR A 104 -7.01 -0.83 0.88
CA TYR A 104 -6.69 -2.25 0.72
C TYR A 104 -6.63 -2.95 2.08
N CYS A 105 -5.85 -2.42 3.04
CA CYS A 105 -5.72 -2.99 4.37
C CYS A 105 -7.07 -3.16 5.07
N ASN A 106 -7.91 -2.12 5.05
CA ASN A 106 -9.24 -2.17 5.65
C ASN A 106 -10.14 -3.21 4.96
N THR A 107 -10.09 -3.28 3.64
CA THR A 107 -10.91 -4.23 2.86
C THR A 107 -10.48 -5.67 3.09
N ALA A 108 -9.18 -5.94 3.05
CA ALA A 108 -8.63 -7.28 3.28
C ALA A 108 -8.90 -7.76 4.71
N LYS A 109 -8.70 -6.89 5.71
CA LYS A 109 -9.03 -7.17 7.12
C LYS A 109 -10.51 -7.56 7.29
N ALA A 110 -11.43 -6.80 6.70
CA ALA A 110 -12.86 -7.10 6.76
C ALA A 110 -13.22 -8.43 6.07
N GLN A 111 -12.54 -8.78 4.97
CA GLN A 111 -12.77 -10.06 4.27
C GLN A 111 -12.29 -11.25 5.10
N ILE A 112 -11.11 -11.16 5.70
CA ILE A 112 -10.57 -12.20 6.59
C ILE A 112 -11.51 -12.39 7.79
N GLN A 113 -11.93 -11.29 8.45
CA GLN A 113 -12.86 -11.36 9.58
C GLN A 113 -14.20 -12.01 9.20
N THR A 114 -14.78 -11.62 8.06
CA THR A 114 -16.02 -12.22 7.55
C THR A 114 -15.87 -13.73 7.31
N ALA A 115 -14.74 -14.16 6.75
CA ALA A 115 -14.47 -15.57 6.53
C ALA A 115 -14.38 -16.33 7.87
N LEU A 116 -13.68 -15.80 8.86
CA LEU A 116 -13.55 -16.42 10.19
C LEU A 116 -14.89 -16.56 10.92
N GLU A 117 -15.74 -15.52 10.88
CA GLU A 117 -17.08 -15.55 11.48
C GLU A 117 -17.93 -16.64 10.83
N SER A 118 -17.92 -16.74 9.50
CA SER A 118 -18.69 -17.76 8.77
C SER A 118 -18.33 -19.21 9.13
N MET A 119 -17.07 -19.44 9.53
CA MET A 119 -16.59 -20.76 9.95
C MET A 119 -16.91 -21.09 11.41
N THR A 120 -17.17 -20.08 12.22
CA THR A 120 -17.48 -20.25 13.65
C THR A 120 -18.96 -20.58 13.86
N ASP A 121 -19.84 -20.10 12.99
CA ASP A 121 -21.28 -20.37 13.01
C ASP A 121 -21.67 -21.76 12.45
N GLU A 122 -20.76 -22.45 11.75
CA GLU A 122 -20.97 -23.81 11.23
C GLU A 122 -20.56 -24.93 12.21
N LYS A 123 -20.13 -24.59 13.43
CA LYS A 123 -19.72 -25.55 14.50
C LYS A 123 -20.75 -25.69 15.61
#